data_AF-A0AA51YH36-F1
#
_entry.id   AF-A0AA51YH36-F1
#
_cell.length_a   1.000
_cell.length_b   1.000
_cell.length_c   1.000
_cell.angle_alpha   90.00
_cell.angle_beta   90.00
_cell.angle_gamma   90.00
#
_symmetry.space_group_name_H-M   'P 1'
#
loop_
_entity.id
_entity.type
_entity.pdbx_description
1 polymer ?
#
loop_
_entity_poly.entity_id
_entity_poly.type
_entity_poly.pdbx_seq_one_letter_code
_entity_poly.pdbx_strand_id
1 'polypeptide(L)'
;MSHNAIRFGRMPQAEKLKLKAESKMVETEVESPMLANHKTLVKQIHEAYVKNFSMNKAKARLILTGKTSKPPLIIHDMETFQLAERTLAVHMVNSDYPELEIGLQAGDVVLGVGCRELQQMEAEARLFHCCQSTSVETVTELT
;
A
#
# COMPACT_ATOMS: atom_id res chain seq x y z
N MET A 1 53.83 -23.82 10.98
CA MET A 1 52.71 -24.12 10.06
C MET A 1 52.24 -22.82 9.45
N SER A 2 52.34 -22.66 8.12
CA SER A 2 52.04 -21.41 7.42
C SER A 2 50.54 -21.35 7.09
N HIS A 3 49.86 -20.30 7.55
CA HIS A 3 48.40 -20.13 7.53
C HIS A 3 47.86 -19.22 6.41
N ASN A 4 48.54 -19.15 5.25
CA ASN A 4 48.08 -18.34 4.10
C ASN A 4 47.60 -19.20 2.92
N ALA A 5 46.64 -20.09 3.15
CA ALA A 5 45.95 -20.77 2.06
C ALA A 5 44.86 -19.85 1.47
N ILE A 6 45.09 -19.32 0.28
CA ILE A 6 44.07 -18.60 -0.50
C ILE A 6 43.05 -19.63 -0.99
N ARG A 7 41.84 -19.62 -0.43
CA ARG A 7 40.72 -20.38 -1.00
C ARG A 7 40.27 -19.66 -2.26
N PHE A 8 40.30 -20.34 -3.40
CA PHE A 8 39.75 -19.84 -4.66
C PHE A 8 38.35 -19.25 -4.44
N GLY A 9 38.12 -18.05 -4.98
CA GLY A 9 36.86 -17.30 -4.86
C GLY A 9 36.76 -16.33 -3.67
N ARG A 10 37.75 -16.29 -2.76
CA ARG A 10 37.80 -15.27 -1.70
C ARG A 10 38.86 -14.22 -2.01
N MET A 11 38.43 -12.98 -2.22
CA MET A 11 39.32 -11.83 -2.39
C MET A 11 40.20 -11.63 -1.14
N PRO A 12 41.54 -11.50 -1.29
CA PRO A 12 42.44 -11.18 -0.20
C PRO A 12 42.04 -9.90 0.55
N GLN A 13 42.15 -9.90 1.88
CA GLN A 13 41.72 -8.75 2.69
C GLN A 13 42.51 -7.47 2.38
N ALA A 14 43.79 -7.58 2.05
CA ALA A 14 44.61 -6.43 1.65
C ALA A 14 44.10 -5.77 0.36
N GLU A 15 43.70 -6.59 -0.62
CA GLU A 15 43.13 -6.12 -1.88
C GLU A 15 41.74 -5.51 -1.67
N LYS A 16 40.90 -6.14 -0.84
CA LYS A 16 39.59 -5.60 -0.44
C LYS A 16 39.70 -4.26 0.27
N LEU A 17 40.70 -4.08 1.14
CA LEU A 17 40.95 -2.82 1.84
C LEU A 17 41.47 -1.73 0.90
N LYS A 18 42.35 -2.09 -0.05
CA LYS A 18 42.85 -1.18 -1.08
C LYS A 18 41.73 -0.69 -2.00
N LEU A 19 40.90 -1.60 -2.51
CA LEU A 19 39.73 -1.25 -3.33
C LEU A 19 38.75 -0.34 -2.59
N LYS A 20 38.52 -0.60 -1.29
CA LYS A 20 37.69 0.29 -0.45
C LYS A 20 38.30 1.69 -0.28
N ALA A 21 39.62 1.79 -0.16
CA ALA A 21 40.30 3.07 -0.04
C ALA A 21 40.26 3.85 -1.36
N GLU A 22 40.47 3.17 -2.49
CA GLU A 22 40.39 3.76 -3.84
C GLU A 22 38.97 4.25 -4.17
N SER A 23 37.93 3.46 -3.91
CA SER A 23 36.54 3.93 -4.07
C SER A 23 36.23 5.14 -3.20
N LYS A 24 36.76 5.19 -1.98
CA LYS A 24 36.52 6.31 -1.05
C LYS A 24 37.22 7.60 -1.47
N MET A 25 38.34 7.53 -2.20
CA MET A 25 38.98 8.74 -2.73
C MET A 25 38.27 9.30 -3.98
N VAL A 26 37.59 8.44 -4.75
CA VAL A 26 36.79 8.85 -5.92
C VAL A 26 35.51 9.58 -5.51
N GLU A 27 34.97 9.33 -4.31
CA GLU A 27 33.78 10.03 -3.79
C GLU A 27 34.05 11.47 -3.29
N THR A 28 35.31 11.91 -3.28
CA THR A 28 35.68 13.32 -3.07
C THR A 28 35.70 14.11 -4.39
N GLU A 29 34.84 13.78 -5.33
CA GLU A 29 34.52 14.66 -6.44
C GLU A 29 33.51 15.72 -5.98
N VAL A 30 34.02 16.96 -5.88
CA VAL A 30 33.30 18.25 -5.96
C VAL A 30 31.80 18.08 -6.22
N GLU A 31 30.96 18.38 -5.22
CA GLU A 31 29.49 18.43 -5.39
C GLU A 31 29.16 19.33 -6.57
N SER A 32 28.90 18.73 -7.73
CA SER A 32 28.57 19.50 -8.92
C SER A 32 27.20 20.16 -8.70
N PRO A 33 26.99 21.39 -9.21
CA PRO A 33 25.69 22.06 -9.13
C PRO A 33 24.53 21.19 -9.65
N MET A 34 24.84 20.27 -10.57
CA MET A 34 23.89 19.34 -11.15
C MET A 34 23.40 18.26 -10.14
N LEU A 35 24.28 17.77 -9.26
CA LEU A 35 23.92 16.83 -8.19
C LEU A 35 23.05 17.50 -7.11
N ALA A 36 23.32 18.77 -6.80
CA ALA A 36 22.49 19.56 -5.88
C ALA A 36 21.07 19.78 -6.44
N ASN A 37 20.96 20.05 -7.73
CA ASN A 37 19.66 20.15 -8.43
C ASN A 37 18.91 18.81 -8.43
N HIS A 38 19.62 17.69 -8.67
CA HIS A 38 19.02 16.36 -8.62
C HIS A 38 18.47 16.01 -7.23
N LYS A 39 19.24 16.29 -6.17
CA LYS A 39 18.81 16.08 -4.78
C LYS A 39 17.56 16.90 -4.43
N THR A 40 17.49 18.13 -4.95
CA THR A 40 16.33 19.01 -4.77
C THR A 40 15.09 18.45 -5.47
N LEU A 41 15.24 17.99 -6.72
CA LEU A 41 14.15 17.35 -7.47
C LEU A 41 13.62 16.10 -6.75
N VAL A 42 14.51 15.21 -6.30
CA VAL A 42 14.13 13.99 -5.56
C VAL A 42 13.35 14.36 -4.29
N LYS A 43 13.80 15.38 -3.56
CA LYS A 43 13.11 15.86 -2.37
C LYS A 43 11.71 16.40 -2.70
N GLN A 44 11.57 17.22 -3.74
CA GLN A 44 10.28 17.75 -4.18
C GLN A 44 9.30 16.65 -4.60
N ILE A 45 9.77 15.65 -5.36
CA ILE A 45 8.94 14.50 -5.77
C ILE A 45 8.49 13.71 -4.53
N HIS A 46 9.41 13.46 -3.58
CA HIS A 46 9.07 12.74 -2.35
C HIS A 46 8.07 13.53 -1.49
N GLU A 47 8.23 14.84 -1.35
CA GLU A 47 7.29 15.69 -0.62
C GLU A 47 5.90 15.69 -1.27
N ALA A 48 5.83 15.81 -2.59
CA ALA A 48 4.59 15.69 -3.34
C ALA A 48 3.93 14.30 -3.15
N TYR A 49 4.72 13.22 -3.22
CA TYR A 49 4.24 11.85 -2.98
C TYR A 49 3.63 11.70 -1.57
N VAL A 50 4.32 12.15 -0.53
CA VAL A 50 3.81 12.02 0.84
C VAL A 50 2.56 12.89 1.07
N LYS A 51 2.45 14.02 0.37
CA LYS A 51 1.30 14.93 0.47
C LYS A 51 0.06 14.41 -0.27
N ASN A 52 0.23 13.89 -1.48
CA ASN A 52 -0.89 13.50 -2.33
C ASN A 52 -1.44 12.10 -2.00
N PHE A 53 -0.57 11.15 -1.63
CA PHE A 53 -1.01 9.78 -1.34
C PHE A 53 -1.37 9.60 0.13
N SER A 54 -2.66 9.48 0.41
CA SER A 54 -3.19 9.23 1.76
C SER A 54 -2.60 7.94 2.37
N MET A 55 -2.46 6.89 1.56
CA MET A 55 -1.89 5.58 1.91
C MET A 55 -0.54 5.32 1.23
N ASN A 56 0.55 5.68 1.91
CA ASN A 56 1.91 5.44 1.41
C ASN A 56 2.50 4.10 1.87
N LYS A 57 3.62 3.70 1.25
CA LYS A 57 4.32 2.43 1.54
C LYS A 57 4.70 2.28 3.02
N ALA A 58 5.08 3.36 3.69
CA ALA A 58 5.45 3.32 5.11
C ALA A 58 4.22 3.04 6.00
N LYS A 59 3.09 3.72 5.75
CA LYS A 59 1.81 3.49 6.44
C LYS A 59 1.31 2.06 6.20
N ALA A 60 1.33 1.58 4.96
CA ALA A 60 0.93 0.21 4.63
C ALA A 60 1.78 -0.83 5.38
N ARG A 61 3.11 -0.66 5.40
CA ARG A 61 4.01 -1.55 6.17
C ARG A 61 3.73 -1.52 7.66
N LEU A 62 3.42 -0.35 8.23
CA LEU A 62 3.07 -0.23 9.65
C LEU A 62 1.82 -1.07 9.99
N ILE A 63 0.80 -1.02 9.13
CA ILE A 63 -0.43 -1.81 9.27
C ILE A 63 -0.14 -3.30 9.14
N LEU A 64 0.52 -3.71 8.05
CA LEU A 64 0.80 -5.12 7.75
C LEU A 64 1.76 -5.77 8.76
N THR A 65 2.62 -4.99 9.43
CA THR A 65 3.50 -5.49 10.50
C THR A 65 2.85 -5.47 11.88
N GLY A 66 1.56 -5.12 11.99
CA GLY A 66 0.81 -5.13 13.25
C GLY A 66 1.22 -4.02 14.23
N LYS A 67 1.90 -2.97 13.75
CA LYS A 67 2.38 -1.84 14.58
C LYS A 67 1.39 -0.68 14.64
N THR A 68 0.17 -0.88 14.15
CA THR A 68 -0.94 0.08 14.22
C THR A 68 -1.76 -0.14 15.48
N SER A 69 -2.26 0.94 16.09
CA SER A 69 -3.14 0.87 17.27
C SER A 69 -4.51 0.25 16.94
N LYS A 70 -5.00 0.50 15.72
CA LYS A 70 -6.27 -0.06 15.22
C LYS A 70 -5.96 -1.09 14.13
N PRO A 71 -6.19 -2.39 14.36
CA PRO A 71 -6.00 -3.42 13.33
C PRO A 71 -7.06 -3.30 12.23
N PRO A 72 -6.72 -3.65 10.98
CA PRO A 72 -7.69 -3.68 9.87
C PRO A 72 -8.68 -4.84 10.04
N LEU A 73 -9.88 -4.69 9.48
CA LEU A 73 -10.85 -5.78 9.35
C LEU A 73 -10.33 -6.80 8.32
N ILE A 74 -10.30 -8.07 8.69
CA ILE A 74 -9.87 -9.17 7.81
C ILE A 74 -11.11 -9.72 7.09
N ILE A 75 -11.10 -9.68 5.77
CA ILE A 75 -12.14 -10.28 4.92
C ILE A 75 -11.61 -11.60 4.40
N HIS A 76 -12.31 -12.69 4.73
CA HIS A 76 -11.89 -14.06 4.40
C HIS A 76 -13.05 -15.00 4.09
N ASP A 77 -14.28 -14.59 4.37
CA ASP A 77 -15.53 -15.29 4.09
C ASP A 77 -16.63 -14.29 3.70
N MET A 78 -17.82 -14.79 3.37
CA MET A 78 -18.94 -13.95 2.96
C MET A 78 -19.50 -13.10 4.11
N GLU A 79 -19.43 -13.57 5.35
CA GLU A 79 -19.95 -12.85 6.52
C GLU A 79 -19.08 -11.62 6.84
N THR A 80 -17.75 -11.81 6.84
CA THR A 80 -16.77 -10.73 7.00
C THR A 80 -16.78 -9.75 5.85
N PHE A 81 -17.09 -10.20 4.63
CA PHE A 81 -17.32 -9.32 3.49
C PHE A 81 -18.55 -8.41 3.69
N GLN A 82 -19.71 -8.97 4.06
CA GLN A 82 -20.92 -8.19 4.34
C GLN A 82 -20.75 -7.22 5.53
N LEU A 83 -19.93 -7.59 6.52
CA LEU A 83 -19.56 -6.68 7.61
C LEU A 83 -18.69 -5.52 7.12
N ALA A 84 -17.75 -5.79 6.23
CA ALA A 84 -16.91 -4.77 5.61
C ALA A 84 -17.73 -3.80 4.75
N GLU A 85 -18.67 -4.30 3.94
CA GLU A 85 -19.57 -3.48 3.11
C GLU A 85 -20.37 -2.49 3.98
N ARG A 86 -20.95 -2.95 5.09
CA ARG A 86 -21.68 -2.09 6.03
C ARG A 86 -20.78 -1.03 6.68
N THR A 87 -19.56 -1.42 7.05
CA THR A 87 -18.60 -0.50 7.68
C THR A 87 -18.15 0.59 6.71
N LEU A 88 -17.94 0.25 5.43
CA LEU A 88 -17.62 1.21 4.37
C LEU A 88 -18.80 2.15 4.10
N ALA A 89 -20.02 1.62 4.00
CA ALA A 89 -21.22 2.43 3.77
C ALA A 89 -21.42 3.48 4.88
N VAL A 90 -21.22 3.11 6.15
CA VAL A 90 -21.26 4.05 7.29
C VAL A 90 -20.18 5.14 7.14
N HIS A 91 -18.97 4.79 6.70
CA HIS A 91 -17.91 5.78 6.49
C HIS A 91 -18.22 6.75 5.34
N MET A 92 -18.91 6.28 4.28
CA MET A 92 -19.34 7.13 3.16
C MET A 92 -20.48 8.08 3.54
N VAL A 93 -21.46 7.61 4.35
CA VAL A 93 -22.61 8.43 4.79
C VAL A 93 -22.20 9.46 5.86
N ASN A 94 -21.19 9.18 6.67
CA ASN A 94 -20.70 10.12 7.68
C ASN A 94 -19.87 11.29 7.11
N SER A 95 -19.58 11.30 5.80
CA SER A 95 -18.82 12.39 5.16
C SER A 95 -19.69 13.56 4.72
N ASP A 96 -21.00 13.39 4.48
CA ASP A 96 -21.90 14.49 4.08
C ASP A 96 -23.38 14.16 4.40
N TYR A 97 -23.96 14.89 5.36
CA TYR A 97 -25.38 14.99 5.73
C TYR A 97 -26.12 13.75 6.31
N PRO A 98 -27.05 13.94 7.26
CA PRO A 98 -27.79 12.86 7.89
C PRO A 98 -28.94 12.38 7.00
N GLU A 99 -29.21 11.07 7.12
CA GLU A 99 -30.48 10.42 6.78
C GLU A 99 -30.68 10.04 5.30
N LEU A 100 -30.20 8.85 4.96
CA LEU A 100 -30.89 8.02 3.99
C LEU A 100 -31.60 6.91 4.76
N GLU A 101 -32.80 7.24 5.23
CA GLU A 101 -33.85 6.26 5.49
C GLU A 101 -34.14 5.49 4.18
N ILE A 102 -33.30 4.49 3.87
CA ILE A 102 -33.72 3.44 2.94
C ILE A 102 -34.59 2.51 3.78
N GLY A 103 -35.88 2.80 3.74
CA GLY A 103 -36.93 2.05 4.42
C GLY A 103 -36.75 0.55 4.23
N LEU A 104 -36.57 -0.11 5.37
CA LEU A 104 -37.12 -1.43 5.65
C LEU A 104 -38.64 -1.40 5.35
N GLN A 105 -39.03 -1.54 4.09
CA GLN A 105 -40.33 -2.10 3.79
C GLN A 105 -40.19 -3.60 3.74
N ALA A 106 -40.52 -4.19 4.90
CA ALA A 106 -41.02 -5.53 5.03
C ALA A 106 -42.18 -5.73 4.04
N GLY A 107 -41.85 -6.18 2.83
CA GLY A 107 -42.76 -6.74 1.86
C GLY A 107 -42.46 -8.22 1.76
N ASP A 108 -43.29 -9.02 2.41
CA ASP A 108 -43.37 -10.47 2.26
C ASP A 108 -43.51 -10.83 0.77
N VAL A 109 -42.40 -11.20 0.15
CA VAL A 109 -42.39 -11.99 -1.08
C VAL A 109 -41.33 -13.05 -0.89
N VAL A 110 -41.80 -14.23 -0.48
CA VAL A 110 -41.16 -15.51 -0.70
C VAL A 110 -40.52 -15.53 -2.11
N LEU A 111 -39.22 -15.30 -2.18
CA LEU A 111 -38.41 -15.59 -3.35
C LEU A 111 -37.34 -16.56 -2.87
N GLY A 112 -37.69 -17.83 -3.05
CA GLY A 112 -37.00 -18.97 -2.51
C GLY A 112 -35.51 -18.95 -2.82
N VAL A 113 -34.74 -19.44 -1.84
CA VAL A 113 -33.38 -20.00 -1.97
C VAL A 113 -32.77 -19.71 -3.34
N GLY A 114 -32.32 -18.47 -3.54
CA GLY A 114 -31.54 -18.14 -4.71
C GLY A 114 -30.35 -19.08 -4.75
N CYS A 115 -30.06 -19.66 -5.91
CA CYS A 115 -28.89 -20.52 -6.08
C CYS A 115 -27.69 -19.78 -5.47
N ARG A 116 -26.92 -20.45 -4.59
CA ARG A 116 -25.75 -19.89 -3.89
C ARG A 116 -24.82 -19.12 -4.84
N GLU A 117 -24.78 -19.57 -6.09
CA GLU A 117 -24.07 -18.99 -7.22
C GLU A 117 -24.54 -17.58 -7.59
N LEU A 118 -25.85 -17.30 -7.57
CA LEU A 118 -26.42 -15.98 -7.85
C LEU A 118 -26.06 -14.97 -6.75
N GLN A 119 -26.16 -15.37 -5.48
CA GLN A 119 -25.76 -14.52 -4.35
C GLN A 119 -24.26 -14.22 -4.38
N GLN A 120 -23.45 -15.20 -4.79
CA GLN A 120 -22.00 -15.01 -4.95
C GLN A 120 -21.69 -14.07 -6.12
N MET A 121 -22.32 -14.26 -7.27
CA MET A 121 -22.14 -13.38 -8.44
C MET A 121 -22.54 -11.94 -8.13
N GLU A 122 -23.59 -11.73 -7.33
CA GLU A 122 -23.99 -10.41 -6.88
C GLU A 122 -22.95 -9.78 -5.93
N ALA A 123 -22.40 -10.56 -4.99
CA ALA A 123 -21.34 -10.10 -4.11
C ALA A 123 -20.05 -9.73 -4.87
N GLU A 124 -19.69 -10.50 -5.89
CA GLU A 124 -18.56 -10.20 -6.77
C GLU A 124 -18.77 -8.88 -7.55
N ALA A 125 -19.99 -8.65 -8.04
CA ALA A 125 -20.34 -7.41 -8.72
C ALA A 125 -20.24 -6.19 -7.77
N ARG A 126 -20.68 -6.33 -6.52
CA ARG A 126 -20.54 -5.27 -5.51
C ARG A 126 -19.08 -4.99 -5.16
N LEU A 127 -18.28 -6.04 -4.96
CA LEU A 127 -16.83 -5.90 -4.76
C LEU A 127 -16.18 -5.14 -5.93
N PHE A 128 -16.52 -5.53 -7.16
CA PHE A 128 -16.02 -4.87 -8.37
C PHE A 128 -16.39 -3.38 -8.42
N HIS A 129 -17.62 -3.03 -8.03
CA HIS A 129 -18.05 -1.63 -7.94
C HIS A 129 -17.24 -0.87 -6.87
N CYS A 130 -17.05 -1.44 -5.68
CA CYS A 130 -16.22 -0.83 -4.63
C CYS A 130 -14.79 -0.57 -5.12
N CYS A 131 -14.18 -1.53 -5.84
CA CYS A 131 -12.86 -1.35 -6.42
C CYS A 131 -12.81 -0.22 -7.45
N GLN A 132 -13.86 -0.05 -8.26
CA GLN A 132 -13.94 1.07 -9.20
C GLN A 132 -14.01 2.42 -8.48
N SER A 133 -14.82 2.54 -7.42
CA SER A 133 -14.90 3.77 -6.63
C SER A 133 -13.54 4.16 -6.05
N THR A 134 -12.83 3.21 -5.43
CA THR A 134 -11.46 3.45 -4.95
C THR A 134 -10.50 3.78 -6.10
N SER A 135 -10.67 3.17 -7.28
CA SER A 135 -9.84 3.51 -8.44
C SER A 135 -10.02 4.97 -8.87
N VAL A 136 -11.24 5.51 -8.83
CA VAL A 136 -11.49 6.93 -9.15
C VAL A 136 -10.75 7.84 -8.17
N GLU A 137 -10.83 7.55 -6.87
CA GLU A 137 -10.08 8.28 -5.84
C GLU A 137 -8.57 8.22 -6.11
N THR A 138 -8.02 7.04 -6.44
CA THR A 138 -6.58 6.92 -6.74
C THR A 138 -6.16 7.71 -7.99
N VAL A 139 -7.02 7.83 -8.99
CA VAL A 139 -6.76 8.68 -10.16
C VAL A 139 -6.68 10.14 -9.74
N THR A 140 -7.55 10.59 -8.84
CA THR A 140 -7.49 11.97 -8.31
C THR A 140 -6.25 12.25 -7.46
N GLU A 141 -5.70 11.26 -6.76
CA GLU A 141 -4.42 11.41 -6.03
C GLU A 141 -3.20 11.48 -6.99
N LEU A 142 -3.31 10.86 -8.17
CA LEU A 142 -2.23 10.75 -9.17
C LEU A 142 -2.07 12.00 -10.06
N THR A 143 -3.17 12.69 -10.36
CA THR A 143 -3.21 13.86 -11.27
C THR A 143 -3.03 15.17 -10.54
#